data_AF-A0A3M1PFC8-F1
#
_entry.id   AF-A0A3M1PFC8-F1
#
_cell.length_a   1.000
_cell.length_b   1.000
_cell.length_c   1.000
_cell.angle_alpha   90.00
_cell.angle_beta   90.00
_cell.angle_gamma   90.00
#
_symmetry.space_group_name_H-M   'P 1'
#
loop_
_entity.id
_entity.type
_entity.pdbx_description
1 polymer ?
#
loop_
_entity_poly.entity_id
_entity_poly.type
_entity_poly.pdbx_seq_one_letter_code
_entity_poly.pdbx_strand_id
1 'polypeptide(L)'
;MMITPKSVPDLLRVPLPAAPNGQQPIRILICGVLPGVNHIVHQLHVRRFAEAGEWSPPLPSPVEGEVIRILLRYWHEDDSRSDPYGNSALRS
;
A
#
# COMPACT_ATOMS: atom_id res chain seq x y z
N MET A 1 -20.06 -16.85 -18.87
CA MET A 1 -19.27 -15.62 -19.03
C MET A 1 -18.05 -15.72 -18.13
N MET A 2 -16.84 -15.68 -18.68
CA MET A 2 -15.61 -15.63 -17.90
C MET A 2 -15.40 -14.16 -17.53
N ILE A 3 -15.69 -13.79 -16.29
CA ILE A 3 -15.30 -12.48 -15.75
C ILE A 3 -13.79 -12.48 -15.66
N THR A 4 -13.13 -11.93 -16.69
CA THR A 4 -11.68 -11.73 -16.67
C THR A 4 -11.37 -10.87 -15.45
N PRO A 5 -10.61 -11.39 -14.48
CA PRO A 5 -10.27 -10.61 -13.30
C PRO A 5 -9.52 -9.35 -13.77
N LYS A 6 -9.93 -8.16 -13.33
CA LYS A 6 -9.27 -6.90 -13.73
C LYS A 6 -7.77 -7.05 -13.54
N SER A 7 -7.01 -6.88 -14.62
CA SER A 7 -5.57 -7.05 -14.61
C SER A 7 -4.95 -6.00 -13.67
N VAL A 8 -3.82 -6.33 -13.04
CA VAL A 8 -3.10 -5.42 -12.12
C VAL A 8 -2.82 -4.03 -12.73
N PRO A 9 -2.49 -3.90 -14.04
CA PRO A 9 -2.45 -2.60 -14.70
C PRO A 9 -3.74 -1.80 -14.57
N ASP A 10 -4.91 -2.42 -14.66
CA ASP A 10 -6.20 -1.74 -14.55
C ASP A 10 -6.51 -1.27 -13.13
N LEU A 11 -6.04 -2.01 -12.12
CA LEU A 11 -6.13 -1.61 -10.72
C LEU A 11 -5.22 -0.43 -10.40
N LEU A 12 -4.02 -0.40 -10.99
CA LEU A 12 -3.08 0.72 -10.88
C LEU A 12 -3.53 1.95 -11.68
N ARG A 13 -4.27 1.75 -12.77
CA ARG A 13 -4.81 2.84 -13.60
C ARG A 13 -5.98 3.58 -12.97
N VAL A 14 -6.63 3.02 -11.94
CA VAL A 14 -7.69 3.73 -11.22
C VAL A 14 -7.10 5.04 -10.69
N PRO A 15 -7.72 6.21 -10.92
CA PRO A 15 -7.26 7.45 -10.30
C PRO A 15 -7.27 7.31 -8.78
N LEU A 16 -6.18 7.70 -8.13
CA LEU A 16 -6.14 7.75 -6.68
C LEU A 16 -7.18 8.76 -6.19
N PRO A 17 -7.98 8.45 -5.17
CA PRO A 17 -8.93 9.41 -4.63
C PRO A 17 -8.16 10.66 -4.20
N ALA A 18 -8.71 11.83 -4.51
CA ALA A 18 -8.14 13.10 -4.11
C ALA A 18 -7.91 13.08 -2.59
N ALA A 19 -6.69 13.33 -2.17
CA ALA A 19 -6.36 13.32 -0.76
C ALA A 19 -6.98 14.54 -0.07
N PRO A 20 -7.44 14.41 1.17
CA PRO A 20 -7.75 15.58 1.98
C PRO A 20 -6.46 16.42 2.16
N ASN A 21 -6.59 17.74 2.03
CA ASN A 21 -5.61 18.71 2.53
C ASN A 21 -4.19 18.62 1.93
N GLY A 22 -4.06 18.42 0.62
CA GLY A 22 -2.75 18.49 -0.06
C GLY A 22 -1.81 17.31 0.18
N GLN A 23 -2.30 16.23 0.81
CA GLN A 23 -1.54 14.99 0.97
C GLN A 23 -1.37 14.29 -0.39
N GLN A 24 -0.31 13.50 -0.53
CA GLN A 24 -0.07 12.67 -1.71
C GLN A 24 -0.46 11.21 -1.42
N PRO A 25 -1.35 10.61 -2.21
CA PRO A 25 -1.76 9.22 -2.00
C PRO A 25 -0.62 8.26 -2.40
N ILE A 26 -0.31 7.31 -1.51
CA ILE A 26 0.69 6.24 -1.71
C ILE A 26 -0.03 4.89 -1.74
N ARG A 27 0.25 4.09 -2.77
CA ARG A 27 -0.16 2.68 -2.81
C ARG A 27 0.96 1.78 -2.35
N ILE A 28 0.65 0.91 -1.42
CA ILE A 28 1.53 -0.18 -1.00
C ILE A 28 0.94 -1.47 -1.58
N LEU A 29 1.74 -2.19 -2.35
CA LEU A 29 1.36 -3.44 -2.98
C LEU A 29 2.12 -4.59 -2.36
N ILE A 30 1.39 -5.65 -2.02
CA ILE A 30 1.97 -6.93 -1.63
C ILE A 30 1.51 -7.96 -2.65
N CYS A 31 2.47 -8.66 -3.26
CA CYS A 31 2.24 -9.68 -4.27
C CYS A 31 2.84 -11.02 -3.81
N GLY A 32 2.21 -12.13 -4.14
CA GLY A 32 2.72 -13.47 -3.88
C GLY A 32 1.60 -14.49 -3.68
N VAL A 33 1.92 -15.67 -3.17
CA VAL A 33 0.92 -16.72 -2.90
C VAL A 33 -0.04 -16.29 -1.78
N LEU A 34 -1.32 -16.63 -1.91
CA LEU A 34 -2.38 -16.19 -0.99
C LEU A 34 -2.07 -16.42 0.50
N PRO A 35 -1.57 -17.59 0.95
CA PRO A 35 -1.22 -17.80 2.36
C PRO A 35 -0.10 -16.86 2.84
N GLY A 36 0.91 -16.62 2.01
CA GLY A 36 2.02 -15.73 2.32
C GLY A 36 1.58 -14.27 2.41
N VAL A 37 0.78 -13.81 1.44
CA VAL A 37 0.21 -12.44 1.46
C VAL A 37 -0.66 -12.23 2.69
N ASN A 38 -1.52 -13.19 3.04
CA ASN A 38 -2.35 -13.11 4.24
C ASN A 38 -1.50 -13.08 5.53
N HIS A 39 -0.43 -13.88 5.58
CA HIS A 39 0.50 -13.86 6.71
C HIS A 39 1.15 -12.48 6.87
N ILE A 40 1.64 -11.87 5.79
CA ILE A 40 2.25 -10.53 5.85
C ILE A 40 1.23 -9.48 6.28
N VAL A 41 0.02 -9.48 5.73
CA VAL A 41 -1.04 -8.55 6.16
C VAL A 41 -1.33 -8.70 7.65
N HIS A 42 -1.46 -9.93 8.14
CA HIS A 42 -1.67 -10.19 9.56
C HIS A 42 -0.50 -9.66 10.41
N GLN A 43 0.74 -9.88 9.99
CA GLN A 43 1.92 -9.36 10.69
C GLN A 43 1.96 -7.82 10.71
N LEU A 44 1.61 -7.16 9.61
CA LEU A 44 1.52 -5.70 9.55
C LEU A 44 0.39 -5.16 10.44
N HIS A 45 -0.72 -5.90 10.56
CA HIS A 45 -1.79 -5.58 11.49
C HIS A 45 -1.36 -5.72 12.96
N VAL A 46 -0.71 -6.83 13.32
CA VAL A 46 -0.18 -7.03 14.69
C VAL A 46 0.82 -5.93 15.06
N ARG A 47 1.62 -5.47 14.09
CA ARG A 47 2.57 -4.36 14.26
C ARG A 47 1.93 -2.96 14.18
N ARG A 48 0.60 -2.88 14.10
CA ARG A 48 -0.16 -1.61 14.01
C ARG A 48 0.20 -0.73 12.81
N PHE A 49 0.77 -1.32 11.76
CA PHE A 49 1.05 -0.60 10.52
C PHE A 49 -0.23 -0.31 9.73
N ALA A 50 -1.12 -1.30 9.66
CA ALA A 50 -2.43 -1.17 9.01
C ALA A 50 -3.42 -2.21 9.53
N GLU A 51 -4.68 -1.81 9.67
CA GLU A 51 -5.77 -2.73 10.00
C GLU A 51 -6.02 -3.71 8.84
N ALA A 52 -6.33 -4.97 9.15
CA ALA A 52 -6.49 -6.01 8.12
C ALA A 52 -7.59 -5.66 7.09
N GLY A 53 -8.61 -4.90 7.52
CA GLY A 53 -9.71 -4.42 6.69
C GLY A 53 -9.38 -3.19 5.84
N GLU A 54 -8.26 -2.51 6.06
CA GLU A 54 -7.82 -1.37 5.22
C GLU A 54 -7.22 -1.83 3.89
N TRP A 55 -6.76 -3.07 3.83
CA TRP A 55 -6.26 -3.67 2.60
C TRP A 55 -7.43 -4.04 1.67
N SER A 56 -7.26 -3.87 0.36
CA SER A 56 -8.20 -4.37 -0.65
C SER A 56 -8.41 -5.88 -0.51
N PRO A 57 -9.56 -6.49 -0.83
CA PRO A 57 -9.65 -7.95 -0.95
C PRO A 57 -8.52 -8.53 -1.83
N PRO A 58 -8.15 -9.82 -1.72
CA PRO A 58 -7.18 -10.43 -2.62
C PRO A 58 -7.60 -10.24 -4.08
N LEU A 59 -6.71 -9.63 -4.87
CA LEU A 59 -6.91 -9.35 -6.28
C LEU A 59 -6.09 -10.34 -7.11
N PRO A 60 -6.54 -10.68 -8.33
CA PRO A 60 -5.76 -11.46 -9.29
C PRO A 60 -4.39 -10.81 -9.57
N SER A 61 -3.31 -11.60 -9.56
CA SER A 61 -2.01 -11.21 -10.13
C SER A 61 -1.95 -11.59 -11.62
N PRO A 62 -1.16 -10.90 -12.47
CA PRO A 62 -0.82 -11.40 -13.80
C PRO A 62 0.04 -12.68 -13.75
N VAL A 63 0.64 -12.98 -12.59
CA VAL A 63 1.39 -14.22 -12.36
C VAL A 63 0.43 -15.27 -11.81
N GLU A 64 0.40 -16.43 -12.47
CA GLU A 64 -0.45 -17.55 -12.05
C GLU A 64 -0.08 -18.01 -10.62
N GLY A 65 -1.10 -18.28 -9.81
CA GLY A 65 -0.91 -18.69 -8.42
C GLY A 65 -0.61 -17.54 -7.44
N GLU A 66 -0.42 -16.31 -7.93
CA GLU A 66 -0.23 -15.13 -7.09
C GLU A 66 -1.50 -14.29 -6.95
N VAL A 67 -1.56 -13.57 -5.83
CA VAL A 67 -2.56 -12.54 -5.56
C VAL A 67 -1.86 -11.23 -5.22
N ILE A 68 -2.58 -10.13 -5.38
CA ILE A 68 -2.16 -8.80 -4.94
C ILE A 68 -3.12 -8.28 -3.88
N ARG A 69 -2.59 -7.66 -2.83
CA ARG A 69 -3.37 -6.78 -1.95
C ARG A 69 -2.79 -5.38 -1.97
N ILE A 70 -3.69 -4.39 -1.97
CA ILE A 70 -3.36 -2.97 -2.09
C ILE A 70 -3.78 -2.27 -0.81
N LEU A 71 -2.88 -1.49 -0.21
CA LEU A 71 -3.17 -0.55 0.85
C LEU A 71 -2.97 0.87 0.34
N LEU A 72 -3.92 1.75 0.63
CA LEU A 72 -3.83 3.17 0.33
C LEU A 72 -3.46 3.93 1.62
N ARG A 73 -2.42 4.75 1.53
CA ARG A 73 -2.02 5.70 2.57
C ARG A 73 -1.89 7.09 1.97
N TYR A 74 -1.80 8.09 2.82
CA TYR A 74 -1.61 9.47 2.42
C TYR A 74 -0.37 10.02 3.12
N TRP A 75 0.54 10.56 2.34
CA TRP A 75 1.79 11.15 2.80
C TRP A 75 1.72 12.66 2.73
N HIS A 76 2.28 13.34 3.72
CA HIS A 76 2.32 14.79 3.77
C HIS A 76 3.77 15.27 3.62
N GLU A 77 4.00 16.22 2.72
CA GLU A 77 5.34 16.72 2.43
C GLU A 77 5.97 17.51 3.60
N ASP A 78 5.17 18.19 4.45
CA ASP A 78 5.69 18.86 5.67
C ASP A 78 6.13 17.91 6.80
N ASP A 79 5.96 16.59 6.68
CA ASP A 79 6.54 15.64 7.65
C ASP A 79 8.09 15.63 7.58
N SER A 80 8.68 16.33 6.61
CA SER A 80 10.12 16.59 6.50
C SER A 80 10.69 17.55 7.57
N ARG A 81 9.86 18.24 8.36
CA ARG A 81 10.32 18.98 9.56
C ARG A 81 10.36 18.14 10.83
N SER A 82 9.70 16.98 10.84
CA SER A 82 9.84 15.98 11.89
C SER A 82 11.10 15.18 11.57
N ASP A 83 12.29 15.74 11.82
CA ASP A 83 13.54 14.98 11.71
C ASP A 83 13.48 13.77 12.66
N PRO A 84 13.22 12.53 12.18
CA PRO A 84 13.15 11.36 13.05
C PRO A 84 14.56 10.83 13.35
N TYR A 85 15.56 11.38 12.66
CA TYR A 85 16.96 10.95 12.64
C TYR A 85 17.86 12.16 12.83
N GLY A 86 17.55 13.01 13.82
CA GLY A 86 18.29 14.19 14.29
C GLY A 86 19.72 14.33 13.76
N ASN A 87 19.90 14.85 12.53
CA ASN A 87 21.22 15.08 11.95
C ASN A 87 21.36 16.55 11.55
N SER A 88 21.04 17.41 12.50
CA SER A 88 21.30 18.86 12.49
C SER A 88 22.60 19.20 13.25
N ALA A 89 23.60 18.30 13.19
CA ALA A 89 24.98 18.61 13.55
C ALA A 89 25.82 18.69 12.27
N LEU A 90 26.67 19.73 12.19
CA LEU A 90 27.65 20.03 11.14
C LEU A 90 27.18 20.95 10.00
N ARG A 91 26.73 22.14 10.35
CA ARG A 91 27.12 23.36 9.61
C ARG A 91 27.42 24.47 10.60
N SER A 92 28.70 24.61 10.95
CA SER A 92 29.31 25.82 11.52
C SER A 92 30.12 26.50 10.44
#